data_AF-A0AAJ6BED9-F1
#
_entry.id   AF-A0AAJ6BED9-F1
#
_cell.length_a   1.000
_cell.length_b   1.000
_cell.length_c   1.000
_cell.angle_alpha   90.00
_cell.angle_beta   90.00
_cell.angle_gamma   90.00
#
_symmetry.space_group_name_H-M   'P 1'
#
loop_
_entity.id
_entity.type
_entity.pdbx_description
1 polymer ?
#
loop_
_entity_poly.entity_id
_entity_poly.type
_entity_poly.pdbx_seq_one_letter_code
_entity_poly.pdbx_strand_id
1 'polypeptide(L)'
;METVIAPDILNVTLLEPKLKHPTIFARFDQLPDSATLIIHNDHDPKPLYYQLLGERGNIFAWEYLEQGPEWWKVAITKNLHAASTETLGQLAAKDLRKAQVFKKYGLDFCCGGKKTVREACAEKGLDATRIEQELKNTSVTLPGTELRYMDWSLDFLADFIINTHHAYVRTNLPDVRFYARKVAAVHGGRHPELGTIRQLVEEIAEELTAHLEKEEQQLFPRVKQLAAAVKANKCIMDAGLQAAINDMETEHETVGGKLEVIRKLTDDYQLPPDACASYNLLYRLLAEFTDDLHIHIHLENNILFPKALDLEKELLEKKQQAAVSDDWDQVQARFADSLVTIDVRPLEMPKPMLAILEALEKLPAEKALFVYHKKVPVFLLPELKDRQYSYRIKELGEGQVHMLIFKESV
;
A
#
# COMPACT_ATOMS: atom_id res chain seq x y z
N MET A 1 -8.36 17.41 -36.74
CA MET A 1 -8.42 18.69 -36.01
C MET A 1 -8.75 18.35 -34.58
N GLU A 2 -7.76 18.31 -33.70
CA GLU A 2 -8.02 18.26 -32.26
C GLU A 2 -8.64 19.59 -31.85
N THR A 3 -9.90 19.56 -31.43
CA THR A 3 -10.54 20.69 -30.75
C THR A 3 -9.83 20.88 -29.43
N VAL A 4 -8.94 21.88 -29.36
CA VAL A 4 -8.39 22.39 -28.10
C VAL A 4 -9.57 22.99 -27.33
N ILE A 5 -10.09 22.25 -26.36
CA ILE A 5 -11.12 22.74 -25.43
C ILE A 5 -10.44 23.82 -24.58
N ALA A 6 -10.95 25.05 -24.63
CA ALA A 6 -10.45 26.12 -23.77
C ALA A 6 -10.60 25.68 -22.29
N PRO A 7 -9.59 25.91 -21.43
CA PRO A 7 -9.66 25.50 -20.04
C PRO A 7 -10.85 26.18 -19.35
N ASP A 8 -11.69 25.41 -18.65
CA ASP A 8 -12.78 25.95 -17.82
C ASP A 8 -12.14 26.60 -16.59
N ILE A 9 -12.10 27.93 -16.58
CA ILE A 9 -11.50 28.73 -15.50
C ILE A 9 -12.61 29.36 -14.66
N LEU A 10 -12.58 29.10 -13.35
CA LEU A 10 -13.47 29.68 -12.36
C LEU A 10 -12.68 30.57 -11.39
N ASN A 11 -12.94 31.88 -11.43
CA ASN A 11 -12.43 32.78 -10.40
C ASN A 11 -13.33 32.74 -9.15
N VAL A 12 -12.86 32.04 -8.12
CA VAL A 12 -13.59 31.77 -6.88
C VAL A 12 -13.67 33.02 -6.00
N THR A 13 -12.77 33.98 -6.17
CA THR A 13 -12.77 35.25 -5.41
C THR A 13 -14.01 36.11 -5.68
N LEU A 14 -14.65 35.93 -6.84
CA LEU A 14 -15.87 36.65 -7.23
C LEU A 14 -17.16 36.03 -6.67
N LEU A 15 -17.07 34.87 -6.01
CA LEU A 15 -18.21 34.17 -5.44
C LEU A 15 -18.38 34.53 -3.96
N GLU A 16 -19.64 34.63 -3.53
CA GLU A 16 -19.95 34.76 -2.10
C GLU A 16 -19.39 33.57 -1.30
N PRO A 17 -18.83 33.77 -0.09
CA PRO A 17 -18.16 32.71 0.66
C PRO A 17 -18.97 31.41 0.82
N LYS A 18 -20.29 31.53 1.01
CA LYS A 18 -21.19 30.38 1.18
C LYS A 18 -21.45 29.60 -0.12
N LEU A 19 -21.21 30.23 -1.28
CA LEU A 19 -21.46 29.66 -2.60
C LEU A 19 -20.18 29.11 -3.27
N LYS A 20 -18.99 29.40 -2.73
CA LYS A 20 -17.70 28.95 -3.28
C LYS A 20 -17.66 27.43 -3.53
N HIS A 21 -17.74 26.62 -2.47
CA HIS A 21 -17.63 25.16 -2.60
C HIS A 21 -18.78 24.51 -3.40
N PRO A 22 -20.08 24.85 -3.16
CA PRO A 22 -21.18 24.28 -3.95
C PRO A 22 -21.04 24.55 -5.45
N THR A 23 -20.58 25.74 -5.83
CA THR A 23 -20.39 26.10 -7.25
C THR A 23 -19.26 25.28 -7.88
N ILE A 24 -18.14 25.12 -7.16
CA ILE A 24 -17.01 24.33 -7.64
C ILE A 24 -17.42 22.86 -7.83
N PHE A 25 -18.18 22.29 -6.88
CA PHE A 25 -18.63 20.90 -6.96
C PHE A 25 -19.61 20.70 -8.11
N ALA A 26 -20.58 21.61 -8.28
CA ALA A 26 -21.51 21.56 -9.39
C ALA A 26 -20.80 21.63 -10.75
N ARG A 27 -19.75 22.47 -10.89
CA ARG A 27 -18.93 22.51 -12.11
C ARG A 27 -18.14 21.23 -12.31
N PHE A 28 -17.47 20.73 -11.27
CA PHE A 28 -16.73 19.48 -11.32
C PHE A 28 -17.63 18.29 -11.74
N ASP A 29 -18.83 18.20 -11.17
CA ASP A 29 -19.79 17.14 -11.48
C ASP A 29 -20.22 17.17 -12.96
N GLN A 30 -20.26 18.35 -13.58
CA GLN A 30 -20.60 18.56 -14.99
C GLN A 30 -19.42 18.33 -15.96
N LEU A 31 -18.19 18.23 -15.47
CA LEU A 31 -17.02 17.98 -16.34
C LEU A 31 -17.17 16.63 -17.08
N PRO A 32 -16.82 16.56 -18.37
CA PRO A 32 -16.54 15.30 -19.06
C PRO A 32 -15.37 14.55 -18.43
N ASP A 33 -15.21 13.27 -18.77
CA ASP A 33 -14.03 12.51 -18.37
C ASP A 33 -12.74 13.13 -18.94
N SER A 34 -11.66 13.11 -18.16
CA SER A 34 -10.36 13.74 -18.46
C SER A 34 -10.39 15.27 -18.67
N ALA A 35 -11.52 15.95 -18.43
CA ALA A 35 -11.60 17.41 -18.51
C ALA A 35 -11.13 18.07 -17.20
N THR A 36 -10.60 19.29 -17.32
CA THR A 36 -10.00 20.05 -16.21
C THR A 36 -10.78 21.33 -15.92
N LEU A 37 -11.08 21.57 -14.64
CA LEU A 37 -11.54 22.84 -14.09
C LEU A 37 -10.36 23.51 -13.37
N ILE A 38 -10.04 24.75 -13.74
CA ILE A 38 -9.03 25.57 -13.06
C ILE A 38 -9.74 26.55 -12.13
N ILE A 39 -9.39 26.54 -10.85
CA ILE A 39 -9.88 27.52 -9.87
C ILE A 39 -8.80 28.55 -9.56
N HIS A 40 -9.20 29.82 -9.46
CA HIS A 40 -8.37 30.90 -8.93
C HIS A 40 -8.94 31.35 -7.58
N ASN A 41 -8.10 31.34 -6.54
CA ASN A 41 -8.49 31.72 -5.19
C ASN A 41 -7.45 32.66 -4.56
N ASP A 42 -7.88 33.39 -3.52
CA ASP A 42 -7.07 34.35 -2.75
C ASP A 42 -6.35 33.72 -1.55
N HIS A 43 -6.55 32.41 -1.32
CA HIS A 43 -5.90 31.62 -0.29
C HIS A 43 -5.78 30.15 -0.74
N ASP A 44 -4.99 29.36 -0.02
CA ASP A 44 -4.82 27.93 -0.29
C ASP A 44 -6.17 27.18 -0.20
N PRO A 45 -6.68 26.57 -1.29
CA PRO A 45 -7.93 25.84 -1.30
C PRO A 45 -7.83 24.40 -0.74
N LYS A 46 -6.83 24.06 0.09
CA LYS A 46 -6.76 22.76 0.80
C LYS A 46 -8.08 22.30 1.45
N PRO A 47 -8.88 23.14 2.15
CA PRO A 47 -10.16 22.69 2.71
C PRO A 47 -11.14 22.16 1.66
N LEU A 48 -11.14 22.78 0.47
CA LEU A 48 -11.95 22.37 -0.67
C LEU A 48 -11.49 21.01 -1.21
N TYR A 49 -10.18 20.75 -1.29
CA TYR A 49 -9.63 19.44 -1.68
C TYR A 49 -10.20 18.31 -0.81
N TYR A 50 -10.11 18.46 0.51
CA TYR A 50 -10.59 17.41 1.43
C TYR A 50 -12.10 17.23 1.37
N GLN A 51 -12.86 18.31 1.19
CA GLN A 51 -14.30 18.21 1.05
C GLN A 51 -14.68 17.50 -0.26
N LEU A 52 -14.01 17.83 -1.37
CA LEU A 52 -14.24 17.17 -2.66
C LEU A 52 -13.88 15.67 -2.59
N LEU A 53 -12.74 15.34 -1.98
CA LEU A 53 -12.32 13.95 -1.74
C LEU A 53 -13.33 13.18 -0.88
N GLY A 54 -13.83 13.80 0.20
CA GLY A 54 -14.81 13.18 1.09
C GLY A 54 -16.16 12.93 0.43
N GLU A 55 -16.62 13.81 -0.46
CA GLU A 55 -17.94 13.67 -1.08
C GLU A 55 -17.94 12.94 -2.43
N ARG A 56 -16.83 12.93 -3.17
CA ARG A 56 -16.74 12.35 -4.53
C ARG A 56 -15.76 11.19 -4.64
N GLY A 57 -14.93 10.95 -3.62
CA GLY A 57 -13.89 9.93 -3.65
C GLY A 57 -12.73 10.30 -4.58
N ASN A 58 -11.86 9.33 -4.86
CA ASN A 58 -10.62 9.54 -5.62
C ASN A 58 -10.84 9.50 -7.15
N ILE A 59 -11.76 10.33 -7.65
CA ILE A 59 -12.13 10.41 -9.08
C ILE A 59 -11.59 11.68 -9.76
N PHE A 60 -10.56 12.28 -9.20
CA PHE A 60 -9.95 13.49 -9.73
C PHE A 60 -8.46 13.60 -9.40
N ALA A 61 -7.72 14.33 -10.23
CA ALA A 61 -6.37 14.77 -9.93
C ALA A 61 -6.38 16.23 -9.44
N TRP A 62 -5.44 16.57 -8.56
CA TRP A 62 -5.30 17.91 -7.98
C TRP A 62 -3.89 18.44 -8.19
N GLU A 63 -3.75 19.53 -8.93
CA GLU A 63 -2.46 20.11 -9.29
C GLU A 63 -2.43 21.61 -8.98
N TYR A 64 -1.41 22.06 -8.26
CA TYR A 64 -1.17 23.48 -8.08
C TYR A 64 -0.42 24.04 -9.29
N LEU A 65 -1.06 24.96 -10.00
CA LEU A 65 -0.45 25.73 -11.07
C LEU A 65 0.28 26.97 -10.51
N GLU A 66 -0.17 27.49 -9.38
CA GLU A 66 0.44 28.63 -8.68
C GLU A 66 0.13 28.57 -7.18
N GLN A 67 1.13 28.85 -6.33
CA GLN A 67 1.04 28.75 -4.87
C GLN A 67 1.45 30.06 -4.19
N GLY A 68 0.54 31.03 -4.15
CA GLY A 68 0.65 32.26 -3.36
C GLY A 68 1.85 33.15 -3.69
N PRO A 69 2.05 34.26 -2.94
CA PRO A 69 1.19 34.73 -1.86
C PRO A 69 -0.06 35.49 -2.33
N GLU A 70 -0.11 35.94 -3.59
CA GLU A 70 -1.24 36.72 -4.12
C GLU A 70 -2.34 35.85 -4.75
N TRP A 71 -1.96 34.76 -5.41
CA TRP A 71 -2.90 33.89 -6.12
C TRP A 71 -2.61 32.41 -5.88
N TRP A 72 -3.69 31.65 -5.71
CA TRP A 72 -3.66 30.20 -5.68
C TRP A 72 -4.44 29.68 -6.88
N LYS A 73 -3.73 29.06 -7.83
CA LYS A 73 -4.33 28.48 -9.04
C LYS A 73 -4.22 26.98 -8.96
N VAL A 74 -5.35 26.30 -9.05
CA VAL A 74 -5.42 24.83 -8.95
C VAL A 74 -6.17 24.25 -10.12
N ALA A 75 -5.60 23.25 -10.78
CA ALA A 75 -6.25 22.41 -11.75
C ALA A 75 -6.88 21.18 -11.08
N ILE A 76 -8.17 20.97 -11.32
CA ILE A 76 -8.95 19.83 -10.86
C ILE A 76 -9.38 19.05 -12.11
N THR A 77 -8.74 17.92 -12.37
CA THR A 77 -9.00 17.10 -13.56
C THR A 77 -9.88 15.92 -13.20
N LYS A 78 -11.04 15.78 -13.84
CA LYS A 78 -11.96 14.65 -13.60
C LYS A 78 -11.41 13.38 -14.25
N ASN A 79 -11.46 12.28 -13.51
CA ASN A 79 -11.00 10.98 -13.96
C ASN A 79 -12.00 9.90 -13.54
N LEU A 80 -13.03 9.69 -14.36
CA LEU A 80 -14.04 8.63 -14.17
C LEU A 80 -13.42 7.24 -14.32
N HIS A 81 -12.33 7.15 -15.09
CA HIS A 81 -11.44 6.01 -15.16
C HIS A 81 -10.16 6.30 -14.42
N ALA A 82 -10.26 6.82 -13.18
CA ALA A 82 -9.14 6.88 -12.25
C ALA A 82 -8.34 5.60 -12.48
N ALA A 83 -7.15 5.75 -13.09
CA ALA A 83 -6.30 4.63 -13.43
C ALA A 83 -6.30 3.80 -12.16
N SER A 84 -6.76 2.55 -12.25
CA SER A 84 -6.86 1.73 -11.05
C SER A 84 -5.49 1.82 -10.40
N THR A 85 -5.39 2.58 -9.33
CA THR A 85 -4.14 2.71 -8.57
C THR A 85 -3.86 1.40 -7.88
N GLU A 86 -4.84 0.47 -7.92
CA GLU A 86 -4.64 -0.90 -7.54
C GLU A 86 -3.55 -1.53 -8.38
N THR A 87 -2.54 -1.97 -7.66
CA THR A 87 -1.41 -2.68 -8.22
C THR A 87 -1.79 -4.12 -8.57
N LEU A 88 -0.95 -4.82 -9.33
CA LEU A 88 -1.12 -6.24 -9.65
C LEU A 88 -1.29 -7.06 -8.37
N GLY A 89 -0.47 -6.79 -7.36
CA GLY A 89 -0.53 -7.41 -6.05
C GLY A 89 -1.86 -7.14 -5.34
N GLN A 90 -2.34 -5.90 -5.31
CA GLN A 90 -3.62 -5.58 -4.67
C GLN A 90 -4.80 -6.26 -5.38
N LEU A 91 -4.78 -6.33 -6.71
CA LEU A 91 -5.80 -7.02 -7.49
C LEU A 91 -5.80 -8.53 -7.22
N ALA A 92 -4.62 -9.17 -7.16
CA ALA A 92 -4.47 -10.59 -6.87
C ALA A 92 -4.83 -10.92 -5.41
N ALA A 93 -4.48 -10.05 -4.46
CA ALA A 93 -4.80 -10.23 -3.05
C ALA A 93 -6.32 -10.16 -2.78
N LYS A 94 -7.04 -9.32 -3.54
CA LYS A 94 -8.51 -9.24 -3.49
C LYS A 94 -9.18 -10.44 -4.17
N ASP A 95 -8.61 -10.94 -5.26
CA ASP A 95 -9.15 -12.06 -6.03
C ASP A 95 -8.03 -12.85 -6.71
N LEU A 96 -7.69 -14.01 -6.15
CA LEU A 96 -6.59 -14.83 -6.65
C LEU A 96 -6.84 -15.35 -8.08
N ARG A 97 -8.08 -15.36 -8.58
CA ARG A 97 -8.35 -15.72 -9.99
C ARG A 97 -7.74 -14.70 -10.94
N LYS A 98 -7.58 -13.45 -10.52
CA LYS A 98 -6.88 -12.42 -11.29
C LYS A 98 -5.39 -12.74 -11.46
N ALA A 99 -4.80 -13.45 -10.50
CA ALA A 99 -3.42 -13.95 -10.62
C ALA A 99 -3.26 -14.90 -11.82
N GLN A 100 -4.29 -15.71 -12.15
CA GLN A 100 -4.27 -16.57 -13.33
C GLN A 100 -4.23 -15.76 -14.63
N VAL A 101 -4.96 -14.63 -14.68
CA VAL A 101 -4.92 -13.70 -15.82
C VAL A 101 -3.52 -13.09 -15.93
N PHE A 102 -2.94 -12.63 -14.82
CA PHE A 102 -1.57 -12.10 -14.81
C PHE A 102 -0.56 -13.13 -15.31
N LYS A 103 -0.61 -14.37 -14.80
CA LYS A 103 0.24 -15.47 -15.23
C LYS A 103 0.12 -15.74 -16.74
N LYS A 104 -1.09 -15.77 -17.28
CA LYS A 104 -1.36 -15.98 -18.72
C LYS A 104 -0.65 -14.95 -19.60
N TYR A 105 -0.55 -13.70 -19.16
CA TYR A 105 0.15 -12.63 -19.87
C TYR A 105 1.60 -12.43 -19.39
N GLY A 106 2.08 -13.28 -18.48
CA GLY A 106 3.39 -13.18 -17.86
C GLY A 106 3.57 -11.91 -17.01
N LEU A 107 2.51 -11.30 -16.50
CA LEU A 107 2.59 -10.16 -15.61
C LEU A 107 2.98 -10.63 -14.20
N ASP A 108 4.03 -10.04 -13.65
CA ASP A 108 4.58 -10.39 -12.35
C ASP A 108 3.78 -9.72 -11.21
N PHE A 109 2.86 -10.47 -10.62
CA PHE A 109 2.00 -9.99 -9.54
C PHE A 109 2.56 -10.29 -8.13
N CYS A 110 3.65 -11.03 -8.03
CA CYS A 110 4.26 -11.40 -6.75
C CYS A 110 5.37 -10.41 -6.36
N CYS A 111 6.50 -10.41 -7.08
CA CYS A 111 7.62 -9.50 -6.84
C CYS A 111 7.34 -8.11 -7.43
N GLY A 112 6.91 -8.07 -8.70
CA GLY A 112 6.43 -6.88 -9.40
C GLY A 112 5.06 -6.38 -8.96
N GLY A 113 4.51 -6.92 -7.87
CA GLY A 113 3.16 -6.67 -7.38
C GLY A 113 2.84 -5.21 -7.05
N LYS A 114 3.85 -4.34 -6.91
CA LYS A 114 3.72 -2.89 -6.67
C LYS A 114 3.37 -2.09 -7.93
N LYS A 115 3.47 -2.66 -9.12
CA LYS A 115 3.12 -2.00 -10.40
C LYS A 115 1.62 -2.09 -10.66
N THR A 116 1.07 -1.10 -11.34
CA THR A 116 -0.29 -1.16 -11.91
C THR A 116 -0.33 -2.05 -13.16
N VAL A 117 -1.54 -2.45 -13.58
CA VAL A 117 -1.73 -3.22 -14.82
C VAL A 117 -1.13 -2.48 -16.01
N ARG A 118 -1.34 -1.17 -16.12
CA ARG A 118 -0.86 -0.36 -17.25
C ARG A 118 0.65 -0.26 -17.29
N GLU A 119 1.30 -0.04 -16.16
CA GLU A 119 2.77 0.01 -16.07
C GLU A 119 3.39 -1.33 -16.49
N ALA A 120 2.89 -2.44 -15.92
CA ALA A 120 3.40 -3.77 -16.24
C ALA A 120 3.13 -4.17 -17.70
N CYS A 121 2.01 -3.73 -18.28
CA CYS A 121 1.71 -3.94 -19.70
C CYS A 121 2.62 -3.11 -20.61
N ALA A 122 2.92 -1.86 -20.25
CA ALA A 122 3.79 -0.99 -21.04
C ALA A 122 5.20 -1.56 -21.17
N GLU A 123 5.75 -2.14 -20.09
CA GLU A 123 7.07 -2.79 -20.11
C GLU A 123 7.13 -4.02 -21.03
N LYS A 124 6.01 -4.73 -21.18
CA LYS A 124 5.91 -5.95 -22.01
C LYS A 124 5.30 -5.72 -23.41
N GLY A 125 4.94 -4.48 -23.75
CA GLY A 125 4.27 -4.17 -25.01
C GLY A 125 2.89 -4.80 -25.15
N LEU A 126 2.16 -4.97 -24.04
CA LEU A 126 0.84 -5.58 -23.99
C LEU A 126 -0.27 -4.51 -24.00
N ASP A 127 -1.46 -4.88 -24.51
CA ASP A 127 -2.65 -4.02 -24.47
C ASP A 127 -3.31 -4.08 -23.08
N ALA A 128 -3.06 -3.05 -22.27
CA ALA A 128 -3.61 -2.93 -20.94
C ALA A 128 -5.14 -2.90 -20.91
N THR A 129 -5.79 -2.32 -21.93
CA THR A 129 -7.26 -2.20 -21.98
C THR A 129 -7.89 -3.58 -22.08
N ARG A 130 -7.34 -4.45 -22.93
CA ARG A 130 -7.80 -5.83 -23.09
C ARG A 130 -7.66 -6.62 -21.80
N ILE A 131 -6.52 -6.48 -21.12
CA ILE A 131 -6.23 -7.21 -19.88
C ILE A 131 -7.15 -6.72 -18.76
N GLU A 132 -7.36 -5.41 -18.63
CA GLU A 132 -8.32 -4.82 -17.69
C GLU A 132 -9.75 -5.32 -17.91
N GLN A 133 -10.17 -5.54 -19.16
CA GLN A 133 -11.48 -6.14 -19.47
C GLN A 133 -11.54 -7.61 -19.04
N GLU A 134 -10.49 -8.40 -19.31
CA GLU A 134 -10.43 -9.80 -18.88
C GLU A 134 -10.51 -9.92 -17.35
N LEU A 135 -9.78 -9.08 -16.62
CA LEU A 135 -9.80 -9.02 -15.15
C LEU A 135 -11.18 -8.68 -14.56
N LYS A 136 -11.99 -7.86 -15.27
CA LYS A 136 -13.37 -7.54 -14.88
C LYS A 136 -14.31 -8.71 -15.10
N ASN A 137 -14.05 -9.53 -16.13
CA ASN A 137 -14.90 -10.66 -16.48
C ASN A 137 -14.63 -11.90 -15.61
N THR A 138 -13.49 -11.98 -14.92
CA THR A 138 -13.15 -13.06 -13.99
C THR A 138 -14.17 -13.24 -12.86
N SER A 139 -14.88 -12.16 -12.49
CA SER A 139 -15.91 -12.15 -11.43
C SER A 139 -17.17 -12.97 -11.77
N VAL A 140 -17.37 -13.34 -13.03
CA VAL A 140 -18.65 -13.88 -13.55
C VAL A 140 -18.71 -15.42 -13.49
N THR A 141 -17.58 -16.09 -13.28
CA THR A 141 -17.50 -17.56 -13.37
C THR A 141 -17.18 -18.20 -12.00
N LEU A 142 -18.21 -18.86 -11.46
CA LEU A 142 -18.26 -19.77 -10.30
C LEU A 142 -18.23 -19.12 -8.89
N PRO A 143 -19.36 -19.16 -8.15
CA PRO A 143 -19.37 -18.92 -6.71
C PRO A 143 -18.96 -20.19 -5.97
N GLY A 144 -17.77 -20.20 -5.35
CA GLY A 144 -17.34 -21.31 -4.50
C GLY A 144 -15.90 -21.20 -4.00
N THR A 145 -15.75 -21.10 -2.68
CA THR A 145 -14.48 -21.25 -1.92
C THR A 145 -13.33 -20.33 -2.34
N GLU A 146 -13.56 -19.02 -2.38
CA GLU A 146 -12.45 -18.06 -2.41
C GLU A 146 -11.82 -17.97 -1.01
N LEU A 147 -10.53 -18.29 -0.92
CA LEU A 147 -9.74 -18.02 0.27
C LEU A 147 -9.47 -16.51 0.30
N ARG A 148 -10.19 -15.81 1.18
CA ARG A 148 -10.04 -14.36 1.39
C ARG A 148 -8.84 -14.10 2.30
N TYR A 149 -7.62 -14.28 1.78
CA TYR A 149 -6.38 -14.08 2.55
C TYR A 149 -6.28 -12.69 3.19
N MET A 150 -6.87 -11.68 2.54
CA MET A 150 -6.97 -10.33 3.09
C MET A 150 -7.77 -10.22 4.39
N ASP A 151 -8.63 -11.20 4.71
CA ASP A 151 -9.39 -11.20 5.96
C ASP A 151 -8.68 -11.98 7.07
N TRP A 152 -7.60 -12.70 6.77
CA TRP A 152 -6.89 -13.52 7.74
C TRP A 152 -6.04 -12.67 8.68
N SER A 153 -5.96 -13.13 9.93
CA SER A 153 -5.04 -12.55 10.91
C SER A 153 -3.60 -12.92 10.57
N LEU A 154 -2.65 -12.04 10.90
CA LEU A 154 -1.24 -12.24 10.55
C LEU A 154 -0.64 -13.51 11.14
N ASP A 155 -1.05 -13.88 12.35
CA ASP A 155 -0.61 -15.11 13.01
C ASP A 155 -1.05 -16.35 12.23
N PHE A 156 -2.31 -16.38 11.80
CA PHE A 156 -2.84 -17.48 11.01
C PHE A 156 -2.25 -17.51 9.60
N LEU A 157 -2.10 -16.36 8.94
CA LEU A 157 -1.51 -16.29 7.60
C LEU A 157 -0.06 -16.77 7.59
N ALA A 158 0.75 -16.36 8.58
CA ALA A 158 2.11 -16.86 8.73
C ALA A 158 2.14 -18.39 8.94
N ASP A 159 1.27 -18.93 9.81
CA ASP A 159 1.16 -20.38 9.99
C ASP A 159 0.72 -21.11 8.73
N PHE A 160 -0.21 -20.53 7.95
CA PHE A 160 -0.65 -21.11 6.70
C PHE A 160 0.49 -21.18 5.68
N ILE A 161 1.27 -20.11 5.54
CA ILE A 161 2.42 -20.04 4.62
C ILE A 161 3.45 -21.14 4.98
N ILE A 162 3.79 -21.29 6.25
CA ILE A 162 4.69 -22.36 6.71
C ILE A 162 4.14 -23.75 6.37
N ASN A 163 2.88 -24.01 6.77
CA ASN A 163 2.31 -25.36 6.70
C ASN A 163 1.90 -25.77 5.29
N THR A 164 1.77 -24.81 4.37
CA THR A 164 1.36 -25.05 2.98
C THR A 164 2.55 -24.91 2.05
N HIS A 165 3.10 -23.70 1.95
CA HIS A 165 4.10 -23.37 0.94
C HIS A 165 5.51 -23.78 1.37
N HIS A 166 5.93 -23.49 2.62
CA HIS A 166 7.26 -23.91 3.07
C HIS A 166 7.37 -25.44 3.15
N ALA A 167 6.30 -26.10 3.60
CA ALA A 167 6.19 -27.55 3.59
C ALA A 167 6.28 -28.13 2.17
N TYR A 168 5.59 -27.51 1.20
CA TYR A 168 5.66 -27.86 -0.21
C TYR A 168 7.08 -27.71 -0.76
N VAL A 169 7.74 -26.57 -0.53
CA VAL A 169 9.13 -26.35 -0.97
C VAL A 169 10.05 -27.42 -0.41
N ARG A 170 10.00 -27.71 0.90
CA ARG A 170 10.85 -28.73 1.53
C ARG A 170 10.64 -30.13 0.98
N THR A 171 9.42 -30.45 0.57
CA THR A 171 9.06 -31.77 0.04
C THR A 171 9.44 -31.91 -1.43
N ASN A 172 9.19 -30.89 -2.26
CA ASN A 172 9.30 -31.01 -3.71
C ASN A 172 10.65 -30.54 -4.27
N LEU A 173 11.31 -29.58 -3.64
CA LEU A 173 12.60 -29.05 -4.10
C LEU A 173 13.70 -30.14 -4.21
N PRO A 174 13.81 -31.12 -3.31
CA PRO A 174 14.76 -32.23 -3.47
C PRO A 174 14.54 -33.02 -4.77
N ASP A 175 13.28 -33.27 -5.15
CA ASP A 175 12.95 -33.99 -6.38
C ASP A 175 13.26 -33.14 -7.61
N VAL A 176 12.93 -31.85 -7.59
CA VAL A 176 13.29 -30.89 -8.65
C VAL A 176 14.81 -30.93 -8.90
N ARG A 177 15.63 -30.83 -7.83
CA ARG A 177 17.09 -30.93 -7.93
C ARG A 177 17.54 -32.27 -8.51
N PHE A 178 16.99 -33.37 -8.00
CA PHE A 178 17.35 -34.71 -8.46
C PHE A 178 17.11 -34.86 -9.97
N TYR A 179 15.92 -34.50 -10.44
CA TYR A 179 15.57 -34.62 -11.85
C TYR A 179 16.34 -33.63 -12.72
N ALA A 180 16.61 -32.41 -12.25
CA ALA A 180 17.44 -31.44 -12.97
C ALA A 180 18.84 -31.99 -13.23
N ARG A 181 19.49 -32.58 -12.22
CA ARG A 181 20.79 -33.25 -12.39
C ARG A 181 20.71 -34.43 -13.34
N LYS A 182 19.73 -35.32 -13.15
CA LYS A 182 19.58 -36.54 -13.95
C LYS A 182 19.37 -36.23 -15.42
N VAL A 183 18.46 -35.31 -15.73
CA VAL A 183 18.12 -34.94 -17.11
C VAL A 183 19.30 -34.21 -17.76
N ALA A 184 19.95 -33.28 -17.06
CA ALA A 184 21.16 -32.62 -17.57
C ALA A 184 22.31 -33.61 -17.84
N ALA A 185 22.51 -34.61 -16.97
CA ALA A 185 23.56 -35.61 -17.16
C ALA A 185 23.36 -36.49 -18.41
N VAL A 186 22.10 -36.84 -18.73
CA VAL A 186 21.77 -37.72 -19.86
C VAL A 186 21.59 -36.95 -21.16
N HIS A 187 20.96 -35.78 -21.11
CA HIS A 187 20.56 -35.02 -22.30
C HIS A 187 21.40 -33.76 -22.55
N GLY A 188 22.21 -33.31 -21.58
CA GLY A 188 22.94 -32.04 -21.65
C GLY A 188 23.92 -31.90 -22.82
N GLY A 189 24.39 -33.01 -23.40
CA GLY A 189 25.22 -32.97 -24.60
C GLY A 189 24.46 -32.56 -25.87
N ARG A 190 23.15 -32.85 -25.96
CA ARG A 190 22.27 -32.44 -27.07
C ARG A 190 21.46 -31.19 -26.75
N HIS A 191 21.25 -30.94 -25.46
CA HIS A 191 20.38 -29.92 -24.89
C HIS A 191 21.18 -29.11 -23.85
N PRO A 192 22.11 -28.23 -24.29
CA PRO A 192 23.05 -27.55 -23.41
C PRO A 192 22.39 -26.64 -22.37
N GLU A 193 21.19 -26.13 -22.66
CA GLU A 193 20.37 -25.32 -21.74
C GLU A 193 20.04 -26.07 -20.44
N LEU A 194 19.97 -27.40 -20.46
CA LEU A 194 19.77 -28.21 -19.26
C LEU A 194 20.91 -28.07 -18.25
N GLY A 195 22.13 -27.79 -18.72
CA GLY A 195 23.27 -27.50 -17.85
C GLY A 195 23.04 -26.24 -17.02
N THR A 196 22.51 -25.20 -17.66
CA THR A 196 22.14 -23.93 -17.03
C THR A 196 20.93 -24.09 -16.12
N ILE A 197 19.88 -24.78 -16.57
CA ILE A 197 18.68 -25.06 -15.74
C ILE A 197 19.08 -25.79 -14.46
N ARG A 198 19.93 -26.82 -14.56
CA ARG A 198 20.45 -27.53 -13.39
C ARG A 198 21.17 -26.58 -12.42
N GLN A 199 22.05 -25.71 -12.93
CA GLN A 199 22.77 -24.76 -12.08
C GLN A 199 21.80 -23.82 -11.35
N LEU A 200 20.85 -23.22 -12.07
CA LEU A 200 19.87 -22.30 -11.49
C LEU A 200 19.01 -23.00 -10.42
N VAL A 201 18.63 -24.26 -10.64
CA VAL A 201 17.89 -25.07 -9.64
C VAL A 201 18.72 -25.30 -8.37
N GLU A 202 20.03 -25.50 -8.47
CA GLU A 202 20.88 -25.60 -7.27
C GLU A 202 20.94 -24.29 -6.50
N GLU A 203 21.15 -23.17 -7.20
CA GLU A 203 21.23 -21.85 -6.59
C GLU A 203 19.90 -21.47 -5.91
N ILE A 204 18.77 -21.70 -6.58
CA ILE A 204 17.43 -21.51 -5.99
C ILE A 204 17.27 -22.36 -4.73
N ALA A 205 17.73 -23.61 -4.76
CA ALA A 205 17.56 -24.50 -3.62
C ALA A 205 18.37 -24.05 -2.39
N GLU A 206 19.59 -23.59 -2.61
CA GLU A 206 20.46 -23.07 -1.55
C GLU A 206 19.88 -21.79 -0.95
N GLU A 207 19.45 -20.85 -1.81
CA GLU A 207 18.84 -19.59 -1.40
C GLU A 207 17.54 -19.82 -0.64
N LEU A 208 16.60 -20.60 -1.19
CA LEU A 208 15.31 -20.84 -0.53
C LEU A 208 15.48 -21.57 0.80
N THR A 209 16.37 -22.55 0.91
CA THR A 209 16.53 -23.28 2.18
C THR A 209 16.95 -22.33 3.32
N ALA A 210 17.91 -21.45 3.06
CA ALA A 210 18.36 -20.45 4.04
C ALA A 210 17.29 -19.37 4.27
N HIS A 211 16.59 -18.95 3.23
CA HIS A 211 15.52 -17.96 3.28
C HIS A 211 14.38 -18.40 4.21
N LEU A 212 13.83 -19.61 4.00
CA LEU A 212 12.73 -20.15 4.81
C LEU A 212 13.10 -20.24 6.30
N GLU A 213 14.35 -20.54 6.62
CA GLU A 213 14.83 -20.56 8.01
C GLU A 213 14.82 -19.16 8.64
N LYS A 214 15.24 -18.11 7.92
CA LYS A 214 15.19 -16.73 8.41
C LYS A 214 13.76 -16.31 8.71
N GLU A 215 12.83 -16.64 7.82
CA GLU A 215 11.43 -16.32 8.00
C GLU A 215 10.84 -17.01 9.23
N GLU A 216 11.01 -18.33 9.33
CA GLU A 216 10.41 -19.13 10.40
C GLU A 216 11.01 -18.88 11.78
N GLN A 217 12.31 -18.55 11.85
CA GLN A 217 13.01 -18.36 13.13
C GLN A 217 13.04 -16.91 13.59
N GLN A 218 12.90 -15.94 12.69
CA GLN A 218 13.04 -14.52 13.02
C GLN A 218 11.83 -13.70 12.60
N LEU A 219 11.51 -13.66 11.31
CA LEU A 219 10.52 -12.72 10.77
C LEU A 219 9.09 -13.06 11.21
N PHE A 220 8.63 -14.30 10.99
CA PHE A 220 7.28 -14.73 11.33
C PHE A 220 7.01 -14.73 12.84
N PRO A 221 7.95 -15.17 13.71
CA PRO A 221 7.81 -14.97 15.15
C PRO A 221 7.60 -13.50 15.53
N ARG A 222 8.34 -12.58 14.91
CA ARG A 222 8.17 -11.14 15.11
C ARG A 222 6.80 -10.65 14.65
N VAL A 223 6.34 -11.05 13.47
CA VAL A 223 4.99 -10.73 12.96
C VAL A 223 3.90 -11.23 13.92
N LYS A 224 4.04 -12.45 14.46
CA LYS A 224 3.12 -13.00 15.46
C LYS A 224 3.13 -12.22 16.77
N GLN A 225 4.29 -11.73 17.21
CA GLN A 225 4.38 -10.86 18.39
C GLN A 225 3.63 -9.54 18.19
N LEU A 226 3.71 -8.93 17.00
CA LEU A 226 2.94 -7.73 16.67
C LEU A 226 1.43 -8.00 16.74
N ALA A 227 0.98 -9.10 16.13
CA ALA A 227 -0.43 -9.51 16.17
C ALA A 227 -0.92 -9.76 17.61
N ALA A 228 -0.10 -10.41 18.44
CA ALA A 228 -0.41 -10.64 19.85
C ALA A 228 -0.43 -9.34 20.67
N ALA A 229 0.48 -8.41 20.40
CA ALA A 229 0.53 -7.10 21.07
C ALA A 229 -0.74 -6.29 20.83
N VAL A 230 -1.25 -6.29 19.59
CA VAL A 230 -2.54 -5.64 19.27
C VAL A 230 -3.70 -6.30 20.01
N LYS A 231 -3.81 -7.64 19.98
CA LYS A 231 -4.85 -8.38 20.71
C LYS A 231 -4.81 -8.10 22.22
N ALA A 232 -3.62 -7.91 22.79
CA ALA A 232 -3.40 -7.64 24.20
C ALA A 232 -3.40 -6.14 24.56
N ASN A 233 -3.61 -5.24 23.60
CA ASN A 233 -3.48 -3.78 23.74
C ASN A 233 -2.16 -3.35 24.40
N LYS A 234 -1.04 -3.99 24.03
CA LYS A 234 0.31 -3.71 24.54
C LYS A 234 1.11 -2.90 23.53
N CYS A 235 1.98 -2.02 24.04
CA CYS A 235 3.00 -1.37 23.23
C CYS A 235 4.15 -2.34 22.93
N ILE A 236 4.84 -2.12 21.80
CA ILE A 236 6.09 -2.79 21.44
C ILE A 236 7.27 -1.84 21.66
N MET A 237 8.43 -2.42 21.98
CA MET A 237 9.62 -1.64 22.35
C MET A 237 10.47 -1.24 21.16
N ASP A 238 10.61 -2.15 20.19
CA ASP A 238 11.58 -2.04 19.10
C ASP A 238 10.90 -1.94 17.74
N ALA A 239 11.49 -1.14 16.85
CA ALA A 239 11.16 -1.07 15.43
C ALA A 239 12.20 -1.85 14.61
N GLY A 240 11.97 -2.00 13.30
CA GLY A 240 12.99 -2.53 12.40
C GLY A 240 12.50 -3.62 11.45
N LEU A 241 11.18 -3.89 11.44
CA LEU A 241 10.60 -4.89 10.54
C LEU A 241 10.84 -4.55 9.06
N GLN A 242 10.84 -3.26 8.71
CA GLN A 242 11.06 -2.79 7.34
C GLN A 242 12.39 -3.26 6.74
N ALA A 243 13.48 -3.17 7.50
CA ALA A 243 14.79 -3.58 6.99
C ALA A 243 14.81 -5.09 6.70
N ALA A 244 14.29 -5.90 7.62
CA ALA A 244 14.20 -7.34 7.45
C ALA A 244 13.31 -7.72 6.25
N ILE A 245 12.17 -7.06 6.07
CA ILE A 245 11.27 -7.27 4.92
C ILE A 245 11.96 -6.91 3.59
N ASN A 246 12.70 -5.79 3.53
CA ASN A 246 13.41 -5.39 2.31
C ASN A 246 14.45 -6.44 1.90
N ASP A 247 15.15 -7.04 2.87
CA ASP A 247 16.10 -8.12 2.61
C ASP A 247 15.38 -9.35 2.04
N MET A 248 14.20 -9.71 2.58
CA MET A 248 13.39 -10.82 2.04
C MET A 248 12.87 -10.54 0.64
N GLU A 249 12.33 -9.33 0.38
CA GLU A 249 11.86 -8.93 -0.96
C GLU A 249 12.98 -8.99 -2.01
N THR A 250 14.22 -8.64 -1.62
CA THR A 250 15.40 -8.72 -2.51
C THR A 250 15.75 -10.18 -2.85
N GLU A 251 15.66 -11.07 -1.86
CA GLU A 251 15.84 -12.51 -2.06
C GLU A 251 14.73 -13.08 -2.98
N HIS A 252 13.48 -12.63 -2.82
CA HIS A 252 12.36 -12.98 -3.70
C HIS A 252 12.57 -12.55 -5.15
N GLU A 253 13.02 -11.31 -5.39
CA GLU A 253 13.33 -10.83 -6.75
C GLU A 253 14.44 -11.66 -7.39
N THR A 254 15.45 -12.03 -6.60
CA THR A 254 16.58 -12.84 -7.05
C THR A 254 16.13 -14.23 -7.49
N VAL A 255 15.32 -14.92 -6.68
CA VAL A 255 14.78 -16.25 -7.02
C VAL A 255 13.80 -16.17 -8.19
N GLY A 256 12.90 -15.17 -8.19
CA GLY A 256 11.95 -14.95 -9.29
C GLY A 256 12.64 -14.71 -10.64
N GLY A 257 13.74 -13.96 -10.64
CA GLY A 257 14.56 -13.74 -11.83
C GLY A 257 15.15 -15.05 -12.38
N LYS A 258 15.64 -15.94 -11.51
CA LYS A 258 16.17 -17.26 -11.93
C LYS A 258 15.06 -18.15 -12.51
N LEU A 259 13.87 -18.14 -11.94
CA LEU A 259 12.72 -18.89 -12.45
C LEU A 259 12.27 -18.38 -13.82
N GLU A 260 12.27 -17.07 -14.04
CA GLU A 260 11.98 -16.50 -15.36
C GLU A 260 13.03 -16.90 -16.42
N VAL A 261 14.30 -17.01 -16.04
CA VAL A 261 15.34 -17.56 -16.94
C VAL A 261 15.08 -19.03 -17.24
N ILE A 262 14.76 -19.86 -16.23
CA ILE A 262 14.39 -21.26 -16.45
C ILE A 262 13.21 -21.35 -17.42
N ARG A 263 12.15 -20.58 -17.19
CA ARG A 263 10.96 -20.56 -18.05
C ARG A 263 11.29 -20.24 -19.50
N LYS A 264 12.21 -19.30 -19.76
CA LYS A 264 12.67 -18.98 -21.12
C LYS A 264 13.48 -20.12 -21.75
N LEU A 265 14.38 -20.73 -20.98
CA LEU A 265 15.21 -21.85 -21.46
C LEU A 265 14.37 -23.09 -21.77
N THR A 266 13.26 -23.28 -21.06
CA THR A 266 12.35 -24.40 -21.26
C THR A 266 11.27 -24.12 -22.31
N ASP A 267 11.30 -22.96 -22.97
CA ASP A 267 10.24 -22.48 -23.87
C ASP A 267 8.84 -22.62 -23.24
N ASP A 268 8.65 -22.07 -22.04
CA ASP A 268 7.41 -22.22 -21.25
C ASP A 268 7.09 -23.69 -20.94
N TYR A 269 8.14 -24.46 -20.62
CA TYR A 269 8.07 -25.89 -20.29
C TYR A 269 7.56 -26.78 -21.44
N GLN A 270 7.78 -26.38 -22.69
CA GLN A 270 7.52 -27.22 -23.86
C GLN A 270 8.56 -28.33 -24.01
N LEU A 271 8.10 -29.55 -24.27
CA LEU A 271 8.99 -30.71 -24.34
C LEU A 271 9.60 -30.86 -25.75
N PRO A 272 10.93 -31.09 -25.85
CA PRO A 272 11.52 -31.42 -27.14
C PRO A 272 11.08 -32.82 -27.63
N PRO A 273 11.16 -33.10 -28.94
CA PRO A 273 10.71 -34.37 -29.52
C PRO A 273 11.38 -35.63 -28.96
N ASP A 274 12.60 -35.50 -28.42
CA ASP A 274 13.37 -36.59 -27.84
C ASP A 274 13.32 -36.64 -26.31
N ALA A 275 12.38 -35.92 -25.69
CA ALA A 275 12.17 -35.91 -24.25
C ALA A 275 11.75 -37.29 -23.72
N CYS A 276 12.48 -37.78 -22.71
CA CYS A 276 12.12 -39.01 -22.00
C CYS A 276 11.14 -38.73 -20.84
N ALA A 277 10.65 -39.79 -20.19
CA ALA A 277 9.74 -39.67 -19.05
C ALA A 277 10.31 -38.82 -17.89
N SER A 278 11.61 -38.92 -17.59
CA SER A 278 12.25 -38.09 -16.55
C SER A 278 12.38 -36.62 -16.96
N TYR A 279 12.51 -36.34 -18.25
CA TYR A 279 12.52 -34.97 -18.79
C TYR A 279 11.12 -34.35 -18.63
N ASN A 280 10.08 -35.07 -19.04
CA ASN A 280 8.69 -34.64 -18.84
C ASN A 280 8.39 -34.34 -17.37
N LEU A 281 8.77 -35.26 -16.47
CA LEU A 281 8.57 -35.08 -15.04
C LEU A 281 9.31 -33.85 -14.49
N LEU A 282 10.56 -33.59 -14.91
CA LEU A 282 11.27 -32.39 -14.50
C LEU A 282 10.52 -31.10 -14.88
N TYR A 283 10.09 -31.00 -16.13
CA TYR A 283 9.43 -29.78 -16.63
C TYR A 283 8.09 -29.55 -15.93
N ARG A 284 7.34 -30.61 -15.67
CA ARG A 284 6.13 -30.55 -14.84
C ARG A 284 6.43 -30.08 -13.42
N LEU A 285 7.41 -30.68 -12.76
CA LEU A 285 7.77 -30.30 -11.39
C LEU A 285 8.25 -28.84 -11.32
N LEU A 286 9.04 -28.38 -12.30
CA LEU A 286 9.46 -26.98 -12.38
C LEU A 286 8.27 -26.03 -12.55
N ALA A 287 7.30 -26.38 -13.40
CA ALA A 287 6.10 -25.56 -13.60
C ALA A 287 5.24 -25.51 -12.33
N GLU A 288 4.96 -26.67 -11.71
CA GLU A 288 4.19 -26.77 -10.46
C GLU A 288 4.90 -26.05 -9.30
N PHE A 289 6.22 -26.18 -9.20
CA PHE A 289 7.03 -25.50 -8.19
C PHE A 289 7.02 -23.98 -8.36
N THR A 290 7.17 -23.51 -9.61
CA THR A 290 7.12 -22.08 -9.94
C THR A 290 5.76 -21.48 -9.60
N ASP A 291 4.68 -22.24 -9.85
CA ASP A 291 3.32 -21.82 -9.54
C ASP A 291 3.07 -21.67 -8.05
N ASP A 292 3.46 -22.67 -7.25
CA ASP A 292 3.32 -22.59 -5.79
C ASP A 292 4.15 -21.42 -5.23
N LEU A 293 5.39 -21.25 -5.69
CA LEU A 293 6.27 -20.20 -5.20
C LEU A 293 5.77 -18.79 -5.56
N HIS A 294 5.15 -18.59 -6.72
CA HIS A 294 4.53 -17.30 -7.05
C HIS A 294 3.40 -16.95 -6.09
N ILE A 295 2.57 -17.93 -5.69
CA ILE A 295 1.49 -17.70 -4.74
C ILE A 295 2.07 -17.44 -3.35
N HIS A 296 3.04 -18.23 -2.92
CA HIS A 296 3.79 -18.07 -1.68
C HIS A 296 4.32 -16.63 -1.54
N ILE A 297 5.18 -16.20 -2.47
CA ILE A 297 5.78 -14.86 -2.46
C ILE A 297 4.70 -13.77 -2.54
N HIS A 298 3.62 -14.01 -3.28
CA HIS A 298 2.51 -13.07 -3.33
C HIS A 298 1.85 -12.85 -1.96
N LEU A 299 1.56 -13.93 -1.23
CA LEU A 299 0.97 -13.85 0.11
C LEU A 299 1.88 -13.09 1.08
N GLU A 300 3.20 -13.18 0.91
CA GLU A 300 4.17 -12.44 1.71
C GLU A 300 4.23 -10.97 1.30
N ASN A 301 4.70 -10.69 0.09
CA ASN A 301 5.00 -9.34 -0.40
C ASN A 301 3.77 -8.44 -0.44
N ASN A 302 2.60 -8.99 -0.75
CA ASN A 302 1.41 -8.19 -1.04
C ASN A 302 0.34 -8.27 0.05
N ILE A 303 0.51 -9.15 1.06
CA ILE A 303 -0.48 -9.31 2.14
C ILE A 303 0.19 -9.30 3.51
N LEU A 304 1.05 -10.27 3.82
CA LEU A 304 1.63 -10.43 5.16
C LEU A 304 2.53 -9.26 5.53
N PHE A 305 3.49 -8.92 4.67
CA PHE A 305 4.50 -7.89 4.92
C PHE A 305 3.89 -6.49 5.03
N PRO A 306 3.06 -6.00 4.08
CA PRO A 306 2.46 -4.67 4.20
C PRO A 306 1.60 -4.53 5.46
N LYS A 307 0.76 -5.53 5.75
CA LYS A 307 -0.07 -5.51 6.95
C LYS A 307 0.76 -5.53 8.24
N ALA A 308 1.86 -6.27 8.27
CA ALA A 308 2.73 -6.32 9.45
C ALA A 308 3.43 -4.98 9.69
N LEU A 309 3.84 -4.28 8.62
CA LEU A 309 4.41 -2.93 8.70
C LEU A 309 3.38 -1.91 9.18
N ASP A 310 2.16 -1.95 8.63
CA ASP A 310 1.06 -1.09 9.09
C ASP A 310 0.77 -1.31 10.58
N LEU A 311 0.79 -2.56 11.03
CA LEU A 311 0.58 -2.93 12.42
C LEU A 311 1.72 -2.45 13.34
N GLU A 312 2.98 -2.59 12.91
CA GLU A 312 4.14 -2.07 13.65
C GLU A 312 4.04 -0.54 13.79
N LYS A 313 3.68 0.14 12.70
CA LYS A 313 3.47 1.59 12.69
C LYS A 313 2.37 2.02 13.65
N GLU A 314 1.19 1.37 13.61
CA GLU A 314 0.07 1.67 14.51
C GLU A 314 0.50 1.53 15.99
N LEU A 315 1.23 0.47 16.32
CA LEU A 315 1.71 0.22 17.68
C LEU A 315 2.75 1.25 18.14
N LEU A 316 3.64 1.70 17.25
CA LEU A 316 4.61 2.76 17.53
C LEU A 316 3.94 4.13 17.68
N GLU A 317 2.91 4.42 16.89
CA GLU A 317 2.11 5.65 17.01
C GLU A 317 1.33 5.68 18.33
N LYS A 318 0.73 4.56 18.75
CA LYS A 318 0.09 4.43 20.08
C LYS A 318 1.08 4.68 21.22
N LYS A 319 2.32 4.19 21.09
CA LYS A 319 3.39 4.48 22.06
C LYS A 319 3.72 5.98 22.09
N GLN A 320 3.85 6.64 20.94
CA GLN A 320 4.08 8.08 20.90
C GLN A 320 2.92 8.87 21.52
N GLN A 321 1.67 8.48 21.26
CA GLN A 321 0.49 9.11 21.87
C GLN A 321 0.47 8.90 23.40
N ALA A 322 0.80 7.71 23.88
CA ALA A 322 0.93 7.42 25.31
C ALA A 322 2.07 8.25 25.95
N ALA A 323 3.25 8.30 25.32
CA ALA A 323 4.39 9.08 25.81
C ALA A 323 4.15 10.60 25.77
N VAL A 324 3.41 11.09 24.77
CA VAL A 324 2.96 12.49 24.65
C VAL A 324 1.82 12.80 25.64
N SER A 325 1.26 11.81 26.34
CA SER A 325 0.32 12.04 27.44
C SER A 325 1.00 12.09 28.81
N ASP A 326 2.27 11.67 28.93
CA ASP A 326 2.93 11.44 30.24
C ASP A 326 3.34 12.74 30.98
N ASP A 327 3.48 13.87 30.29
CA ASP A 327 3.80 15.19 30.88
C ASP A 327 2.62 16.19 30.80
N TRP A 328 1.40 15.71 30.55
CA TRP A 328 0.20 16.56 30.43
C TRP A 328 0.07 17.58 31.56
N ASP A 329 0.20 17.12 32.81
CA ASP A 329 0.02 17.97 33.99
C ASP A 329 1.11 19.07 34.07
N GLN A 330 2.32 18.78 33.59
CA GLN A 330 3.44 19.73 33.55
C GLN A 330 3.21 20.81 32.50
N VAL A 331 2.79 20.41 31.29
CA VAL A 331 2.47 21.36 30.20
C VAL A 331 1.25 22.20 30.56
N GLN A 332 0.21 21.60 31.14
CA GLN A 332 -0.96 22.35 31.59
C GLN A 332 -0.59 23.37 32.68
N ALA A 333 0.27 22.99 33.64
CA ALA A 333 0.75 23.91 34.67
C ALA A 333 1.60 25.06 34.08
N ARG A 334 2.46 24.78 33.09
CA ARG A 334 3.28 25.79 32.39
C ARG A 334 2.43 26.91 31.78
N PHE A 335 1.26 26.58 31.26
CA PHE A 335 0.38 27.53 30.59
C PHE A 335 -0.86 27.91 31.41
N ALA A 336 -0.92 27.60 32.71
CA ALA A 336 -2.15 27.73 33.51
C ALA A 336 -2.82 29.12 33.40
N ASP A 337 -2.03 30.20 33.37
CA ASP A 337 -2.50 31.58 33.25
C ASP A 337 -2.57 32.11 31.79
N SER A 338 -2.19 31.30 30.81
CA SER A 338 -2.03 31.69 29.41
C SER A 338 -2.73 30.76 28.41
N LEU A 339 -3.69 29.95 28.87
CA LEU A 339 -4.52 29.11 28.01
C LEU A 339 -5.63 29.90 27.31
N VAL A 340 -5.78 29.66 26.00
CA VAL A 340 -6.97 30.02 25.23
C VAL A 340 -7.75 28.75 24.97
N THR A 341 -9.06 28.75 25.20
CA THR A 341 -9.87 27.52 25.11
C THR A 341 -10.83 27.57 23.94
N ILE A 342 -10.95 26.44 23.24
CA ILE A 342 -11.95 26.23 22.18
C ILE A 342 -12.65 24.88 22.37
N ASP A 343 -13.98 24.87 22.20
CA ASP A 343 -14.77 23.64 22.16
C ASP A 343 -15.25 23.36 20.74
N VAL A 344 -14.70 22.32 20.13
CA VAL A 344 -15.05 21.91 18.76
C VAL A 344 -15.94 20.68 18.72
N ARG A 345 -16.33 20.13 19.88
CA ARG A 345 -17.24 18.97 19.96
C ARG A 345 -18.58 19.22 19.26
N PRO A 346 -19.20 20.42 19.29
CA PRO A 346 -20.46 20.66 18.59
C PRO A 346 -20.34 20.67 17.06
N LEU A 347 -19.13 20.68 16.50
CA LEU A 347 -18.91 20.87 15.08
C LEU A 347 -18.88 19.53 14.31
N GLU A 348 -19.57 19.51 13.17
CA GLU A 348 -19.53 18.40 12.21
C GLU A 348 -18.22 18.41 11.40
N MET A 349 -17.69 17.24 11.07
CA MET A 349 -16.48 17.14 10.23
C MET A 349 -16.72 17.78 8.85
N PRO A 350 -15.75 18.55 8.31
CA PRO A 350 -14.38 18.80 8.77
C PRO A 350 -14.20 20.06 9.64
N LYS A 351 -15.29 20.69 10.10
CA LYS A 351 -15.26 21.99 10.79
C LYS A 351 -14.40 22.04 12.08
N PRO A 352 -14.28 20.98 12.89
CA PRO A 352 -13.37 20.98 14.04
C PRO A 352 -11.93 21.34 13.68
N MET A 353 -11.40 20.75 12.61
CA MET A 353 -10.04 20.99 12.15
C MET A 353 -9.83 22.44 11.72
N LEU A 354 -10.77 22.98 10.94
CA LEU A 354 -10.72 24.37 10.45
C LEU A 354 -10.75 25.37 11.60
N ALA A 355 -11.64 25.17 12.57
CA ALA A 355 -11.75 26.03 13.73
C ALA A 355 -10.49 26.05 14.60
N ILE A 356 -9.81 24.90 14.73
CA ILE A 356 -8.54 24.81 15.47
C ILE A 356 -7.42 25.54 14.72
N LEU A 357 -7.27 25.32 13.41
CA LEU A 357 -6.24 25.99 12.60
C LEU A 357 -6.42 27.51 12.61
N GLU A 358 -7.66 28.00 12.46
CA GLU A 358 -7.97 29.43 12.53
C GLU A 358 -7.66 30.02 13.92
N ALA A 359 -7.96 29.28 14.99
CA ALA A 359 -7.63 29.70 16.34
C ALA A 359 -6.11 29.79 16.56
N LEU A 360 -5.34 28.85 16.00
CA LEU A 360 -3.87 28.84 16.09
C LEU A 360 -3.21 30.01 15.35
N GLU A 361 -3.77 30.44 14.22
CA GLU A 361 -3.28 31.60 13.46
C GLU A 361 -3.42 32.91 14.23
N LYS A 362 -4.42 33.00 15.12
CA LYS A 362 -4.67 34.17 15.97
C LYS A 362 -4.03 34.03 17.36
N LEU A 363 -3.42 32.89 17.68
CA LEU A 363 -2.87 32.60 18.99
C LEU A 363 -1.53 33.33 19.20
N PRO A 364 -1.37 34.13 20.27
CA PRO A 364 -0.08 34.72 20.61
C PRO A 364 0.98 33.63 20.90
N ALA A 365 2.25 33.88 20.53
CA ALA A 365 3.32 32.88 20.66
C ALA A 365 3.55 32.36 22.10
N GLU A 366 3.26 33.19 23.11
CA GLU A 366 3.42 32.89 24.53
C GLU A 366 2.27 32.06 25.13
N LYS A 367 1.22 31.79 24.33
CA LYS A 367 -0.02 31.13 24.78
C LYS A 367 -0.12 29.72 24.23
N ALA A 368 -0.91 28.91 24.93
CA ALA A 368 -1.31 27.58 24.48
C ALA A 368 -2.81 27.54 24.18
N LEU A 369 -3.19 26.75 23.19
CA LEU A 369 -4.59 26.48 22.86
C LEU A 369 -5.02 25.17 23.54
N PHE A 370 -6.05 25.26 24.37
CA PHE A 370 -6.77 24.13 24.95
C PHE A 370 -7.98 23.78 24.07
N VAL A 371 -8.07 22.54 23.62
CA VAL A 371 -9.14 22.08 22.72
C VAL A 371 -9.95 20.98 23.40
N TYR A 372 -11.27 21.16 23.47
CA TYR A 372 -12.20 20.06 23.72
C TYR A 372 -12.58 19.40 22.39
N HIS A 373 -12.33 18.10 22.26
CA HIS A 373 -12.60 17.32 21.06
C HIS A 373 -13.34 16.01 21.37
N LYS A 374 -14.06 15.46 20.39
CA LYS A 374 -14.81 14.19 20.53
C LYS A 374 -13.94 12.93 20.37
N LYS A 375 -12.80 13.06 19.70
CA LYS A 375 -11.87 11.99 19.31
C LYS A 375 -10.51 12.57 18.95
N VAL A 376 -9.45 11.79 18.86
CA VAL A 376 -8.16 12.30 18.40
C VAL A 376 -8.26 12.77 16.93
N PRO A 377 -7.97 14.04 16.60
CA PRO A 377 -8.04 14.54 15.23
C PRO A 377 -6.79 14.16 14.44
N VAL A 378 -6.72 12.91 13.98
CA VAL A 378 -5.53 12.34 13.30
C VAL A 378 -5.03 13.15 12.11
N PHE A 379 -5.93 13.80 11.35
CA PHE A 379 -5.57 14.63 10.20
C PHE A 379 -5.01 16.01 10.58
N LEU A 380 -5.25 16.47 11.81
CA LEU A 380 -4.70 17.73 12.31
C LEU A 380 -3.24 17.57 12.74
N LEU A 381 -2.85 16.40 13.26
CA LEU A 381 -1.53 16.21 13.87
C LEU A 381 -0.34 16.46 12.92
N PRO A 382 -0.37 15.99 11.64
CA PRO A 382 0.66 16.34 10.67
C PRO A 382 0.74 17.86 10.41
N GLU A 383 -0.39 18.53 10.29
CA GLU A 383 -0.46 19.99 10.05
C GLU A 383 0.14 20.79 11.23
N LEU A 384 -0.09 20.34 12.47
CA LEU A 384 0.54 20.97 13.64
C LEU A 384 2.06 20.87 13.58
N LYS A 385 2.57 19.69 13.17
CA LYS A 385 4.01 19.46 13.02
C LYS A 385 4.62 20.33 11.93
N ASP A 386 3.98 20.42 10.76
CA ASP A 386 4.45 21.25 9.65
C ASP A 386 4.45 22.74 10.01
N ARG A 387 3.50 23.16 10.85
CA ARG A 387 3.42 24.53 11.40
C ARG A 387 4.25 24.73 12.68
N GLN A 388 5.09 23.76 13.05
CA GLN A 388 6.00 23.80 14.20
C GLN A 388 5.30 24.00 15.56
N TYR A 389 4.11 23.45 15.72
CA TYR A 389 3.43 23.36 17.01
C TYR A 389 3.70 22.02 17.69
N SER A 390 3.98 22.08 18.99
CA SER A 390 3.91 20.95 19.91
C SER A 390 2.48 20.73 20.38
N TYR A 391 2.13 19.49 20.73
CA TYR A 391 0.83 19.20 21.34
C TYR A 391 0.92 18.11 22.41
N ARG A 392 -0.09 18.09 23.30
CA ARG A 392 -0.36 17.01 24.26
C ARG A 392 -1.81 16.59 24.13
N ILE A 393 -2.09 15.30 24.31
CA ILE A 393 -3.44 14.74 24.21
C ILE A 393 -3.73 13.97 25.48
N LYS A 394 -4.91 14.19 26.06
CA LYS A 394 -5.42 13.44 27.20
C LYS A 394 -6.80 12.91 26.85
N GLU A 395 -6.88 11.59 26.70
CA GLU A 395 -8.14 10.88 26.50
C GLU A 395 -8.79 10.61 27.86
N LEU A 396 -10.01 11.10 28.05
CA LEU A 396 -10.74 10.99 29.32
C LEU A 396 -11.87 9.95 29.28
N GLY A 397 -12.10 9.33 28.12
CA GLY A 397 -13.16 8.35 27.88
C GLY A 397 -13.75 8.48 26.47
N GLU A 398 -14.75 7.66 26.16
CA GLU A 398 -15.45 7.72 24.86
C GLU A 398 -16.06 9.11 24.63
N GLY A 399 -15.69 9.74 23.50
CA GLY A 399 -16.25 11.04 23.13
C GLY A 399 -15.59 12.24 23.82
N GLN A 400 -14.56 12.05 24.64
CA GLN A 400 -13.92 13.13 25.39
C GLN A 400 -12.39 13.08 25.30
N VAL A 401 -11.87 13.95 24.44
CA VAL A 401 -10.44 14.17 24.24
C VAL A 401 -10.12 15.62 24.56
N HIS A 402 -9.13 15.85 25.41
CA HIS A 402 -8.55 17.18 25.62
C HIS A 402 -7.21 17.25 24.88
N MET A 403 -6.96 18.38 24.24
CA MET A 403 -5.67 18.64 23.61
C MET A 403 -5.10 19.98 24.08
N LEU A 404 -3.79 20.03 24.26
CA LEU A 404 -3.02 21.26 24.41
C LEU A 404 -2.17 21.42 23.16
N ILE A 405 -2.16 22.60 22.55
CA ILE A 405 -1.36 22.92 21.37
C ILE A 405 -0.59 24.21 21.66
N PHE A 406 0.73 24.21 21.47
CA PHE A 406 1.60 25.31 21.87
C PHE A 406 2.87 25.34 21.01
N LYS A 407 3.61 26.45 21.03
CA LYS A 407 4.96 26.52 20.44
C LYS A 407 5.99 26.21 21.51
N GLU A 408 7.04 25.47 21.18
CA GLU A 408 8.20 25.39 22.06
C GLU A 408 8.88 26.76 22.10
N SER A 409 9.22 27.22 23.31
CA SER A 409 9.98 28.45 23.47
C SER A 409 11.38 28.19 22.90
N VAL A 410 11.84 29.05 22.00
CA VAL A 410 13.21 29.02 21.45
C VAL A 410 14.23 29.31 22.55
#